data_AF-A0A7U9ENP4-F1
#
_entry.id   AF-A0A7U9ENP4-F1
#
_cell.length_a   1.000
_cell.length_b   1.000
_cell.length_c   1.000
_cell.angle_alpha   90.00
_cell.angle_beta   90.00
_cell.angle_gamma   90.00
#
_symmetry.space_group_name_H-M   'P 1'
#
loop_
_entity.id
_entity.type
_entity.pdbx_description
1 polymer ?
#
loop_
_entity_poly.entity_id
_entity_poly.type
_entity_poly.pdbx_seq_one_letter_code
_entity_poly.pdbx_strand_id
1 'polypeptide(L)' 'MVKVEVKPNVLQWVIKRMDNFDRLKDQLPNIDKWINQESQPTLKQLEKLAKMTAVPLGYFFSLIHQRRS' A
#
# COMPACT_ATOMS: atom_id res chain seq x y z
N MET A 1 16.31 -8.00 -4.21
CA MET A 1 15.41 -6.85 -4.00
C MET A 1 14.71 -7.03 -2.66
N VAL A 2 14.64 -5.99 -1.83
CA VAL A 2 13.99 -6.07 -0.51
C VAL A 2 12.47 -6.00 -0.69
N LYS A 3 11.76 -7.06 -0.29
CA LYS A 3 10.30 -7.10 -0.18
C LYS A 3 9.91 -6.61 1.21
N VAL A 4 8.79 -5.92 1.28
CA VAL A 4 8.24 -5.39 2.52
C VAL A 4 6.87 -6.01 2.71
N GLU A 5 6.66 -6.63 3.85
CA GLU A 5 5.35 -7.10 4.24
C GLU A 5 4.47 -5.89 4.62
N VAL A 6 3.33 -5.77 3.97
CA VAL A 6 2.37 -4.69 4.21
C VAL A 6 1.01 -5.32 4.43
N LYS A 7 0.34 -4.92 5.51
CA LYS A 7 -0.99 -5.46 5.81
C LYS A 7 -2.00 -5.01 4.76
N PRO A 8 -2.86 -5.92 4.24
CA PRO A 8 -3.90 -5.57 3.28
C PRO A 8 -4.81 -4.43 3.72
N ASN A 9 -5.14 -4.35 5.00
CA ASN A 9 -6.00 -3.30 5.55
C ASN A 9 -5.39 -1.90 5.34
N VAL A 10 -4.07 -1.77 5.38
CA VAL A 10 -3.37 -0.51 5.12
C VAL A 10 -3.50 -0.15 3.64
N LEU A 11 -3.25 -1.11 2.76
CA LEU A 11 -3.37 -0.91 1.31
C LEU A 11 -4.80 -0.53 0.93
N GLN A 12 -5.80 -1.24 1.46
CA GLN A 12 -7.22 -0.93 1.26
C GLN A 12 -7.59 0.46 1.79
N TRP A 13 -7.07 0.85 2.96
CA TRP A 13 -7.30 2.19 3.49
C TRP A 13 -6.71 3.27 2.60
N VAL A 14 -5.49 3.09 2.10
CA VAL A 14 -4.86 4.04 1.16
C VAL A 14 -5.66 4.16 -0.13
N ILE A 15 -6.11 3.04 -0.68
CA ILE A 15 -6.90 3.00 -1.92
C ILE A 15 -8.25 3.71 -1.74
N LYS A 16 -8.91 3.54 -0.60
CA LYS A 16 -10.16 4.25 -0.28
C LYS A 16 -10.01 5.76 -0.20
N ARG A 17 -8.79 6.29 -0.01
CA ARG A 17 -8.52 7.74 0.01
C ARG A 17 -8.24 8.30 -1.38
N MET A 18 -8.04 7.44 -2.37
CA MET A 18 -7.74 7.84 -3.74
C MET A 18 -9.03 7.93 -4.53
N ASP A 19 -9.32 9.11 -5.08
CA ASP A 19 -10.46 9.27 -5.99
C ASP A 19 -10.22 8.59 -7.35
N ASN A 20 -8.95 8.34 -7.71
CA ASN A 20 -8.56 7.76 -8.99
C ASN A 20 -7.70 6.50 -8.80
N PHE A 21 -8.37 5.39 -8.53
CA PHE A 21 -7.72 4.08 -8.37
C PHE A 21 -7.19 3.52 -9.70
N ASP A 22 -7.81 3.85 -10.83
CA ASP A 22 -7.36 3.34 -12.15
C ASP A 22 -5.96 3.85 -12.50
N ARG A 23 -5.70 5.14 -12.26
CA ARG A 23 -4.34 5.71 -12.41
C ARG A 23 -3.32 5.04 -11.48
N LEU A 24 -3.75 4.58 -10.30
CA LEU A 24 -2.89 3.82 -9.39
C LEU A 24 -2.55 2.46 -9.99
N LYS A 25 -3.54 1.76 -10.55
CA LYS A 25 -3.36 0.46 -11.20
C LYS A 25 -2.43 0.51 -12.39
N ASP A 26 -2.52 1.54 -13.22
CA ASP A 26 -1.59 1.72 -14.35
C ASP A 26 -0.12 1.81 -13.90
N GLN A 27 0.11 2.46 -12.76
CA GLN A 27 1.45 2.69 -12.23
C GLN A 27 1.93 1.56 -11.31
N LEU A 28 1.02 0.82 -10.70
CA LEU A 28 1.23 -0.25 -9.73
C LEU A 28 0.26 -1.42 -10.03
N PRO A 29 0.46 -2.16 -11.13
CA PRO A 29 -0.48 -3.20 -11.58
C PRO A 29 -0.59 -4.40 -10.62
N ASN A 30 0.37 -4.53 -9.68
CA ASN A 30 0.34 -5.58 -8.67
C ASN A 30 -0.37 -5.17 -7.38
N ILE A 31 -0.98 -3.97 -7.32
CA ILE A 31 -1.65 -3.48 -6.11
C ILE A 31 -2.75 -4.45 -5.63
N ASP A 32 -3.54 -5.04 -6.54
CA ASP A 32 -4.57 -6.02 -6.18
C ASP A 32 -3.94 -7.29 -5.59
N LYS A 33 -2.80 -7.75 -6.13
CA LYS A 33 -2.07 -8.90 -5.60
C LYS A 33 -1.53 -8.66 -4.19
N TRP A 34 -1.18 -7.41 -3.87
CA TRP A 34 -0.73 -7.05 -2.52
C TRP A 34 -1.90 -7.02 -1.54
N ILE A 35 -3.08 -6.54 -1.97
CA ILE A 35 -4.31 -6.57 -1.17
C ILE A 35 -4.73 -8.03 -0.90
N ASN A 36 -4.65 -8.89 -1.90
CA ASN A 36 -4.98 -10.31 -1.79
C ASN A 36 -3.89 -11.14 -1.08
N GLN A 37 -2.77 -10.53 -0.67
CA GLN A 37 -1.61 -11.21 -0.08
C GLN A 37 -0.96 -12.26 -0.99
N GLU A 38 -1.23 -12.23 -2.29
CA GLU A 38 -0.60 -13.12 -3.29
C GLU A 38 0.86 -12.74 -3.56
N SER A 39 1.22 -11.48 -3.30
CA SER A 39 2.59 -10.99 -3.41
C SER A 39 2.87 -9.83 -2.47
N GLN A 40 4.14 -9.51 -2.28
CA GLN A 40 4.57 -8.38 -1.44
C GLN A 40 5.18 -7.27 -2.30
N PRO A 41 4.91 -5.99 -2.01
CA PRO A 41 5.59 -4.88 -2.66
C PRO A 41 7.07 -4.86 -2.30
N THR A 42 7.87 -4.28 -3.18
CA THR A 42 9.25 -3.88 -2.87
C THR A 42 9.28 -2.51 -2.20
N LEU A 43 10.38 -2.20 -1.50
CA LEU A 43 10.56 -0.87 -0.90
C LEU A 43 10.38 0.27 -1.91
N LYS A 44 10.95 0.13 -3.12
CA LYS A 44 10.80 1.11 -4.21
C LYS A 44 9.35 1.28 -4.67
N GLN A 45 8.59 0.19 -4.71
CA GLN A 45 7.16 0.22 -5.06
C GLN A 45 6.34 0.90 -3.97
N LEU A 46 6.67 0.67 -2.69
CA LEU A 46 6.06 1.37 -1.57
C LEU A 46 6.39 2.87 -1.56
N GLU A 47 7.62 3.25 -1.86
CA GLU A 47 8.01 4.65 -2.04
C GLU A 47 7.19 5.33 -3.14
N LYS A 48 6.96 4.63 -4.27
CA LYS A 48 6.10 5.11 -5.35
C LYS A 48 4.66 5.28 -4.89
N LEU A 49 4.11 4.29 -4.18
CA LEU A 49 2.76 4.34 -3.61
C LEU A 49 2.60 5.52 -2.64
N ALA A 50 3.58 5.72 -1.75
CA ALA A 50 3.62 6.83 -0.80
C ALA A 50 3.58 8.19 -1.51
N LYS A 51 4.39 8.37 -2.56
CA LYS A 51 4.40 9.60 -3.36
C LYS A 51 3.07 9.85 -4.09
N MET A 52 2.47 8.80 -4.66
CA MET A 52 1.21 8.92 -5.40
C MET A 52 0.01 9.25 -4.52
N THR A 53 0.01 8.72 -3.29
CA THR A 53 -1.13 8.83 -2.36
C THR A 53 -0.94 9.96 -1.34
N ALA A 54 0.21 10.65 -1.38
CA ALA A 54 0.67 11.59 -0.37
C ALA A 54 0.67 11.02 1.07
N VAL A 55 0.72 9.69 1.21
CA VAL A 55 0.83 9.00 2.51
C VAL A 55 2.31 8.83 2.84
N PRO A 56 2.79 9.28 4.01
CA PRO A 56 4.20 9.12 4.36
C PRO A 56 4.58 7.64 4.45
N LEU A 57 5.74 7.29 3.87
CA LEU A 57 6.20 5.90 3.77
C LEU A 57 6.20 5.16 5.11
N GLY A 58 6.54 5.83 6.21
CA GLY A 58 6.54 5.27 7.56
C GLY A 58 5.19 4.68 8.00
N TYR A 59 4.06 5.20 7.48
CA TYR A 59 2.73 4.70 7.85
C TYR A 59 2.48 3.27 7.36
N PHE A 60 3.11 2.86 6.25
CA PHE A 60 3.00 1.50 5.73
C PHE A 60 3.67 0.47 6.65
N PHE A 61 4.62 0.90 7.49
CA PHE A 61 5.29 0.06 8.48
C PHE A 61 4.59 0.10 9.85
N SER A 62 4.02 1.25 10.22
CA SER A 62 3.51 1.50 11.58
C SER A 62 2.05 1.11 11.84
N LEU A 63 1.24 0.82 10.82
CA LEU A 63 -0.17 0.44 11.02
C LEU A 63 -0.33 -1.02 11.47
N ILE A 64 0.22 -1.29 12.65
CA ILE A 64 0.00 -2.46 13.47
C ILE A 64 -0.50 -1.90 14.81
N HIS A 65 -1.79 -2.14 15.14
CA HIS A 65 -2.52 -1.78 16.37
C HIS A 65 -3.37 -0.49 16.39
N GLN A 66 -4.43 -0.44 15.58
CA GLN A 66 -5.66 0.26 16.01
C GLN A 66 -6.89 -0.66 15.88
N ARG A 67 -6.96 -1.64 16.79
CA ARG A 67 -8.20 -2.17 17.37
C ARG A 67 -7.88 -2.80 18.72
N ARG A 68 -7.77 -1.95 19.74
CA ARG A 68 -8.18 -2.15 21.13
C ARG A 68 -8.54 -0.73 21.58
N SER A 69 -9.72 -0.37 22.06
CA SER A 69 -10.85 -1.08 22.65
C SER A 69 -12.15 -0.42 22.20
#